data_AF-A0A3M6X8D7-F1
#
_entry.id   AF-A0A3M6X8D7-F1
#
_cell.length_a   1.000
_cell.length_b   1.000
_cell.length_c   1.000
_cell.angle_alpha   90.00
_cell.angle_beta   90.00
_cell.angle_gamma   90.00
#
_symmetry.space_group_name_H-M   'P 1'
#
loop_
_entity.id
_entity.type
_entity.pdbx_description
1 polymer ?
#
loop_
_entity_poly.entity_id
_entity_poly.type
_entity_poly.pdbx_seq_one_letter_code
_entity_poly.pdbx_strand_id
1 'polypeptide(L)'
;MPGARIKTFAPTPEKPFVLGLPTGSSPKGIYKQLVAAHKRGEISFICITFNMGECVGIPREHPESYHSFVYQHPFSHVDVSPANINILIGNAEDLEEECIAYEEKIKRAGGIELFLDGIGADGHIAFFGNDLNKMPKMALTVGVQAVLEAHEVVTMITGPHKALALQKCIEGGANHIWTFSSLQMHLHAMIVVDEDATLELQAKTVKVSTAAKQAFGDPALIPPVYFKSIEQVASSQGFGHSLPSEELFLKKRDSVLEKLDSPKSPPAKTFFAPPKPELTRQITPGPVPIPCTRE
;
A
#
# COMPACT_ATOMS: atom_id res chain seq x y z
N MET A 1 -13.22 -1.85 5.53
CA MET A 1 -13.19 -2.37 4.15
C MET A 1 -14.13 -1.53 3.29
N PRO A 2 -13.80 -1.27 2.01
CA PRO A 2 -14.50 -0.28 1.18
C PRO A 2 -16.01 -0.53 1.08
N GLY A 3 -16.45 -1.78 0.90
CA GLY A 3 -17.88 -2.12 0.84
C GLY A 3 -18.65 -1.78 2.13
N ALA A 4 -18.03 -1.95 3.31
CA ALA A 4 -18.66 -1.57 4.57
C ALA A 4 -18.81 -0.05 4.69
N ARG A 5 -17.84 0.73 4.20
CA ARG A 5 -17.93 2.20 4.22
C ARG A 5 -18.99 2.72 3.27
N ILE A 6 -19.06 2.18 2.04
CA ILE A 6 -20.15 2.47 1.10
C ILE A 6 -21.51 2.18 1.75
N LYS A 7 -21.64 1.02 2.40
CA LYS A 7 -22.87 0.63 3.09
C LYS A 7 -23.23 1.58 4.25
N THR A 8 -22.27 1.94 5.11
CA THR A 8 -22.50 2.88 6.22
C THR A 8 -22.82 4.28 5.75
N PHE A 9 -22.20 4.74 4.64
CA PHE A 9 -22.47 6.05 4.08
C PHE A 9 -23.89 6.16 3.49
N ALA A 10 -24.44 5.04 3.00
CA ALA A 10 -25.78 4.95 2.42
C ALA A 10 -26.02 5.99 1.31
N PRO A 11 -25.28 5.91 0.18
CA PRO A 11 -25.31 6.93 -0.86
C PRO A 11 -26.70 7.08 -1.50
N THR A 12 -27.05 8.32 -1.83
CA THR A 12 -28.25 8.67 -2.62
C THR A 12 -27.82 9.48 -3.85
N PRO A 13 -28.70 9.68 -4.85
CA PRO A 13 -28.39 10.56 -5.98
C PRO A 13 -28.03 12.00 -5.58
N GLU A 14 -28.61 12.51 -4.49
CA GLU A 14 -28.36 13.85 -3.95
C GLU A 14 -27.11 13.92 -3.07
N LYS A 15 -26.68 12.77 -2.53
CA LYS A 15 -25.47 12.60 -1.72
C LYS A 15 -24.69 11.37 -2.22
N PRO A 16 -24.03 11.46 -3.38
CA PRO A 16 -23.28 10.34 -3.93
C PRO A 16 -22.04 10.06 -3.08
N PHE A 17 -21.62 8.80 -3.02
CA PHE A 17 -20.34 8.44 -2.44
C PHE A 17 -19.22 8.79 -3.42
N VAL A 18 -18.17 9.49 -3.01
CA VAL A 18 -17.04 9.83 -3.89
C VAL A 18 -15.87 8.88 -3.64
N LEU A 19 -15.47 8.12 -4.65
CA LEU A 19 -14.51 7.02 -4.54
C LEU A 19 -13.28 7.24 -5.43
N GLY A 20 -12.10 7.32 -4.81
CA GLY A 20 -10.80 7.30 -5.49
C GLY A 20 -10.36 5.86 -5.81
N LEU A 21 -9.94 5.60 -7.05
CA LEU A 21 -9.63 4.25 -7.53
C LEU A 21 -8.24 4.12 -8.16
N PRO A 22 -7.42 3.13 -7.75
CA PRO A 22 -6.13 2.86 -8.32
C PRO A 22 -6.23 1.77 -9.40
N THR A 23 -5.19 1.63 -10.21
CA THR A 23 -5.03 0.51 -11.15
C THR A 23 -3.90 -0.42 -10.70
N GLY A 24 -3.57 -1.41 -11.53
CA GLY A 24 -2.48 -2.35 -11.26
C GLY A 24 -2.95 -3.67 -10.62
N SER A 25 -1.99 -4.49 -10.20
CA SER A 25 -2.27 -5.86 -9.72
C SER A 25 -2.94 -5.90 -8.34
N SER A 26 -2.48 -5.06 -7.41
CA SER A 26 -2.95 -5.04 -6.02
C SER A 26 -4.46 -4.84 -5.88
N PRO A 27 -5.13 -3.87 -6.54
CA PRO A 27 -6.56 -3.64 -6.31
C PRO A 27 -7.48 -4.68 -6.96
N LYS A 28 -6.99 -5.56 -7.85
CA LYS A 28 -7.83 -6.57 -8.54
C LYS A 28 -8.60 -7.46 -7.56
N GLY A 29 -7.99 -7.81 -6.43
CA GLY A 29 -8.62 -8.62 -5.38
C GLY A 29 -9.82 -7.90 -4.75
N ILE A 30 -9.67 -6.62 -4.42
CA ILE A 30 -10.76 -5.80 -3.86
C ILE A 30 -11.85 -5.57 -4.90
N TYR A 31 -11.52 -5.30 -6.16
CA TYR A 31 -12.55 -5.15 -7.20
C TYR A 31 -13.41 -6.39 -7.35
N LYS A 32 -12.82 -7.59 -7.33
CA LYS A 32 -13.60 -8.84 -7.35
C LYS A 32 -14.57 -8.95 -6.16
N GLN A 33 -14.12 -8.58 -4.96
CA GLN A 33 -14.96 -8.64 -3.76
C GLN A 33 -16.08 -7.60 -3.79
N LEU A 34 -15.78 -6.39 -4.25
CA LEU A 34 -16.77 -5.33 -4.43
C LEU A 34 -17.84 -5.71 -5.45
N VAL A 35 -17.43 -6.25 -6.61
CA VAL A 35 -18.35 -6.78 -7.61
C VAL A 35 -19.21 -7.92 -7.04
N ALA A 36 -18.61 -8.83 -6.28
CA ALA A 36 -19.35 -9.92 -5.64
C ALA A 36 -20.38 -9.41 -4.62
N ALA A 37 -20.02 -8.43 -3.78
CA ALA A 37 -20.92 -7.80 -2.82
C ALA A 37 -22.07 -7.08 -3.52
N HIS A 38 -21.80 -6.37 -4.62
CA HIS A 38 -22.83 -5.75 -5.45
C HIS A 38 -23.80 -6.78 -6.04
N LYS A 39 -23.27 -7.87 -6.63
CA LYS A 39 -24.08 -8.97 -7.18
C LYS A 39 -24.95 -9.67 -6.12
N ARG A 40 -24.55 -9.63 -4.85
CA ARG A 40 -25.36 -10.13 -3.71
C ARG A 40 -26.36 -9.09 -3.18
N GLY A 41 -26.41 -7.88 -3.74
CA GLY A 41 -27.30 -6.80 -3.29
C GLY A 41 -26.86 -6.13 -1.98
N GLU A 42 -25.61 -6.34 -1.54
CA GLU A 42 -25.11 -5.80 -0.27
C GLU A 42 -24.70 -4.33 -0.37
N ILE A 43 -24.31 -3.90 -1.58
CA ILE A 43 -23.87 -2.53 -1.91
C ILE A 43 -24.36 -2.13 -3.30
N SER A 44 -24.57 -0.83 -3.50
CA SER A 44 -24.75 -0.20 -4.82
C SER A 44 -23.58 0.75 -5.12
N PHE A 45 -23.27 0.92 -6.39
CA PHE A 45 -22.28 1.84 -6.93
C PHE A 45 -22.94 3.13 -7.42
N ILE A 46 -23.88 3.66 -6.63
CA ILE A 46 -24.36 5.04 -6.77
C ILE A 46 -23.28 5.97 -6.22
N CYS A 47 -22.19 6.09 -6.98
CA CYS A 47 -21.00 6.82 -6.61
C CYS A 47 -20.49 7.70 -7.75
N ILE A 48 -19.66 8.67 -7.40
CA ILE A 48 -18.79 9.40 -8.33
C ILE A 48 -17.39 8.82 -8.14
N THR A 49 -16.75 8.39 -9.23
CA THR A 49 -15.42 7.78 -9.14
C THR A 49 -14.36 8.67 -9.76
N PHE A 50 -13.20 8.74 -9.14
CA PHE A 50 -12.02 9.39 -9.69
C PHE A 50 -10.86 8.38 -9.75
N ASN A 51 -10.39 8.07 -10.94
CA ASN A 51 -9.19 7.27 -11.09
C ASN A 51 -7.94 8.07 -10.73
N MET A 52 -6.94 7.38 -10.19
CA MET A 52 -5.67 7.98 -9.77
C MET A 52 -4.84 8.52 -10.93
N GLY A 53 -4.89 7.91 -12.12
CA GLY A 53 -4.06 8.32 -13.25
C GLY A 53 -4.49 7.72 -14.58
N GLU A 54 -3.78 8.09 -15.64
CA GLU A 54 -3.83 7.50 -16.98
C GLU A 54 -2.51 7.74 -17.73
N CYS A 55 -2.13 6.80 -18.60
CA CYS A 55 -0.94 6.94 -19.43
C CYS A 55 -1.13 7.97 -20.56
N VAL A 56 -0.11 8.80 -20.79
CA VAL A 56 -0.12 9.77 -21.90
C VAL A 56 0.25 9.09 -23.22
N GLY A 57 -0.47 9.43 -24.29
CA GLY A 57 -0.18 8.93 -25.64
C GLY A 57 -0.71 7.52 -25.95
N ILE A 58 -1.52 6.94 -25.07
CA ILE A 58 -2.15 5.63 -25.28
C ILE A 58 -3.62 5.82 -25.68
N PRO A 59 -4.10 5.16 -26.76
CA PRO A 59 -5.52 5.18 -27.11
C PRO A 59 -6.39 4.69 -25.94
N ARG A 60 -7.53 5.35 -25.71
CA ARG A 60 -8.43 5.04 -24.60
C ARG A 60 -8.85 3.56 -24.59
N GLU A 61 -9.12 2.99 -25.75
CA GLU A 61 -9.57 1.62 -25.93
C GLU A 61 -8.42 0.60 -25.93
N HIS A 62 -7.17 1.05 -25.79
CA HIS A 62 -6.02 0.16 -25.75
C HIS A 62 -6.13 -0.80 -24.54
N PRO A 63 -5.85 -2.11 -24.68
CA PRO A 63 -6.05 -3.08 -23.59
C PRO A 63 -5.28 -2.75 -22.30
N GLU A 64 -4.14 -2.09 -22.44
CA GLU A 64 -3.26 -1.67 -21.32
C GLU A 64 -3.53 -0.24 -20.83
N SER A 65 -4.53 0.48 -21.36
CA SER A 65 -4.93 1.77 -20.81
C SER A 65 -5.59 1.58 -19.44
N TYR A 66 -5.47 2.57 -18.57
CA TYR A 66 -6.09 2.51 -17.25
C TYR A 66 -7.61 2.62 -17.36
N HIS A 67 -8.09 3.30 -18.40
CA HIS A 67 -9.48 3.27 -18.86
C HIS A 67 -9.97 1.83 -19.07
N SER A 68 -9.32 1.07 -19.96
CA SER A 68 -9.68 -0.33 -20.23
C SER A 68 -9.63 -1.16 -18.95
N PHE A 69 -8.61 -0.96 -18.11
CA PHE A 69 -8.46 -1.68 -16.87
C PHE A 69 -9.69 -1.52 -15.95
N VAL A 70 -10.15 -0.30 -15.66
CA VAL A 70 -11.26 -0.11 -14.72
C VAL A 70 -12.62 -0.49 -15.31
N TYR A 71 -12.77 -0.46 -16.64
CA TYR A 71 -13.95 -1.02 -17.29
C TYR A 71 -13.98 -2.55 -17.21
N GLN A 72 -12.84 -3.21 -17.44
CA GLN A 72 -12.74 -4.67 -17.35
C GLN A 72 -12.97 -5.21 -15.93
N HIS A 73 -12.53 -4.48 -14.90
CA HIS A 73 -12.52 -4.98 -13.52
C HIS A 73 -13.79 -4.59 -12.73
N PRO A 74 -14.00 -3.35 -12.25
CA PRO A 74 -15.23 -3.00 -11.56
C PRO A 74 -16.38 -2.56 -12.49
N PHE A 75 -16.16 -1.63 -13.42
CA PHE A 75 -17.27 -0.83 -13.96
C PHE A 75 -18.24 -1.58 -14.88
N SER A 76 -17.80 -2.59 -15.62
CA SER A 76 -18.72 -3.41 -16.44
C SER A 76 -19.56 -4.40 -15.63
N HIS A 77 -19.38 -4.45 -14.30
CA HIS A 77 -19.99 -5.46 -13.43
C HIS A 77 -20.79 -4.87 -12.27
N VAL A 78 -20.96 -3.55 -12.24
CA VAL A 78 -21.67 -2.79 -11.19
C VAL A 78 -22.58 -1.72 -11.79
N ASP A 79 -23.45 -1.15 -10.96
CA ASP A 79 -24.48 -0.15 -11.33
C ASP A 79 -23.97 1.31 -11.31
N VAL A 80 -22.68 1.54 -11.60
CA VAL A 80 -22.12 2.89 -11.71
C VAL A 80 -22.61 3.58 -13.00
N SER A 81 -23.07 4.83 -12.89
CA SER A 81 -23.42 5.63 -14.06
C SER A 81 -22.17 6.04 -14.84
N PRO A 82 -22.11 5.85 -16.18
CA PRO A 82 -20.98 6.31 -16.98
C PRO A 82 -20.67 7.81 -16.85
N ALA A 83 -21.69 8.64 -16.59
CA ALA A 83 -21.51 10.07 -16.36
C ALA A 83 -20.78 10.40 -15.05
N ASN A 84 -20.74 9.45 -14.12
CA ASN A 84 -20.07 9.59 -12.82
C ASN A 84 -18.65 8.99 -12.81
N ILE A 85 -18.21 8.40 -13.92
CA ILE A 85 -16.86 7.83 -14.05
C ILE A 85 -15.91 8.91 -14.56
N ASN A 86 -14.92 9.27 -13.72
CA ASN A 86 -13.88 10.24 -14.07
C ASN A 86 -12.54 9.54 -14.16
N ILE A 87 -11.88 9.71 -15.31
CA ILE A 87 -10.55 9.18 -15.63
C ILE A 87 -9.84 10.28 -16.40
N LEU A 88 -8.59 10.56 -16.03
CA LEU A 88 -7.74 11.54 -16.71
C LEU A 88 -7.61 11.23 -18.20
N ILE A 89 -7.66 12.26 -19.04
CA ILE A 89 -7.55 12.11 -20.49
C ILE A 89 -6.08 12.26 -20.90
N GLY A 90 -5.36 11.13 -20.95
CA GLY A 90 -3.94 11.10 -21.33
C GLY A 90 -3.62 11.56 -22.77
N ASN A 91 -4.62 11.82 -23.61
CA ASN A 91 -4.46 12.39 -24.96
C ASN A 91 -5.14 13.75 -25.12
N ALA A 92 -5.34 14.48 -24.02
CA ALA A 92 -5.83 15.86 -24.08
C ALA A 92 -4.85 16.74 -24.90
N GLU A 93 -5.39 17.75 -25.57
CA GLU A 93 -4.57 18.72 -26.31
C GLU A 93 -3.66 19.51 -25.37
N ASP A 94 -4.20 19.93 -24.21
CA ASP A 94 -3.47 20.51 -23.10
C ASP A 94 -3.57 19.59 -21.87
N LEU A 95 -2.42 18.99 -21.52
CA LEU A 95 -2.31 18.06 -20.40
C LEU A 95 -2.36 18.77 -19.05
N GLU A 96 -1.92 20.03 -18.97
CA GLU A 96 -1.95 20.82 -17.74
C GLU A 96 -3.37 21.29 -17.44
N GLU A 97 -4.09 21.75 -18.47
CA GLU A 97 -5.50 22.11 -18.35
C GLU A 97 -6.36 20.90 -17.93
N GLU A 98 -6.10 19.70 -18.48
CA GLU A 98 -6.76 18.46 -18.06
C GLU A 98 -6.54 18.17 -16.57
N CYS A 99 -5.30 18.29 -16.06
CA CYS A 99 -5.00 18.11 -14.64
C CYS A 99 -5.74 19.13 -13.76
N ILE A 100 -5.73 20.42 -14.13
CA ILE A 100 -6.44 21.49 -13.40
C ILE A 100 -7.95 21.21 -13.39
N ALA A 101 -8.52 20.86 -14.53
CA ALA A 101 -9.94 20.55 -14.65
C ALA A 101 -10.32 19.33 -13.82
N TYR A 102 -9.44 18.32 -13.72
CA TYR A 102 -9.66 17.11 -12.93
C TYR A 102 -9.69 17.40 -11.43
N GLU A 103 -8.72 18.17 -10.92
CA GLU A 103 -8.68 18.61 -9.52
C GLU A 103 -9.91 19.47 -9.17
N GLU A 104 -10.31 20.39 -10.05
CA GLU A 104 -11.52 21.19 -9.86
C GLU A 104 -12.79 20.33 -9.87
N LYS A 105 -12.81 19.25 -10.66
CA LYS A 105 -13.93 18.29 -10.67
C LYS A 105 -14.03 17.51 -9.35
N ILE A 106 -12.90 17.14 -8.75
CA ILE A 106 -12.85 16.52 -7.41
C ILE A 106 -13.44 17.49 -6.37
N LYS A 107 -13.01 18.75 -6.38
CA LYS A 107 -13.54 19.77 -5.45
C LYS A 107 -15.04 20.00 -5.62
N ARG A 108 -15.52 20.09 -6.86
CA ARG A 108 -16.97 20.24 -7.16
C ARG A 108 -17.80 19.05 -6.71
N ALA A 109 -17.21 17.85 -6.67
CA ALA A 109 -17.87 16.66 -6.15
C ALA A 109 -17.92 16.63 -4.60
N GLY A 110 -17.29 17.60 -3.91
CA GLY A 110 -17.25 17.67 -2.45
C GLY A 110 -16.03 16.99 -1.83
N GLY A 111 -15.00 16.69 -2.62
CA GLY A 111 -13.83 15.91 -2.18
C GLY A 111 -14.05 14.41 -2.24
N ILE A 112 -12.99 13.63 -1.96
CA ILE A 112 -13.04 12.17 -2.01
C ILE A 112 -13.41 11.62 -0.63
N GLU A 113 -14.47 10.83 -0.52
CA GLU A 113 -14.90 10.21 0.74
C GLU A 113 -13.98 9.03 1.10
N LEU A 114 -13.61 8.22 0.12
CA LEU A 114 -12.69 7.09 0.30
C LEU A 114 -11.74 6.99 -0.88
N PHE A 115 -10.44 7.04 -0.64
CA PHE A 115 -9.42 6.81 -1.64
C PHE A 115 -8.82 5.41 -1.46
N LEU A 116 -8.97 4.54 -2.46
CA LEU A 116 -8.22 3.29 -2.51
C LEU A 116 -6.85 3.58 -3.12
N ASP A 117 -5.80 3.14 -2.44
CA ASP A 117 -4.43 3.46 -2.81
C ASP A 117 -3.57 2.19 -2.89
N GLY A 118 -2.42 2.30 -3.55
CA GLY A 118 -1.43 1.23 -3.62
C GLY A 118 -0.04 1.80 -3.85
N ILE A 119 0.98 1.08 -3.39
CA ILE A 119 2.38 1.49 -3.61
C ILE A 119 3.01 0.72 -4.77
N GLY A 120 3.80 1.41 -5.58
CA GLY A 120 4.77 0.78 -6.48
C GLY A 120 5.96 0.25 -5.68
N ALA A 121 6.62 -0.81 -6.15
CA ALA A 121 7.85 -1.32 -5.53
C ALA A 121 9.01 -0.30 -5.61
N ASP A 122 8.95 0.56 -6.62
CA ASP A 122 9.97 1.51 -7.04
C ASP A 122 9.37 2.69 -7.86
N GLY A 123 8.05 2.91 -7.75
CA GLY A 123 7.32 3.95 -8.48
C GLY A 123 6.72 3.53 -9.83
N HIS A 124 6.94 2.29 -10.31
CA HIS A 124 6.33 1.84 -11.56
C HIS A 124 4.86 1.45 -11.38
N ILE A 125 4.01 2.00 -12.26
CA ILE A 125 2.59 1.69 -12.37
C ILE A 125 2.38 1.17 -13.81
N ALA A 126 1.99 -0.11 -13.91
CA ALA A 126 1.68 -0.85 -15.14
C ALA A 126 2.80 -1.63 -15.86
N PHE A 127 2.39 -2.69 -16.55
CA PHE A 127 3.24 -3.72 -17.17
C PHE A 127 2.86 -3.89 -18.65
N PHE A 128 3.60 -3.24 -19.55
CA PHE A 128 3.40 -3.33 -21.00
C PHE A 128 4.18 -4.49 -21.63
N GLY A 129 3.82 -5.72 -21.24
CA GLY A 129 4.35 -6.93 -21.88
C GLY A 129 5.87 -7.12 -21.77
N ASN A 130 6.50 -6.60 -20.72
CA ASN A 130 7.94 -6.67 -20.46
C ASN A 130 8.84 -5.97 -21.52
N ASP A 131 8.28 -5.06 -22.32
CA ASP A 131 9.01 -4.27 -23.31
C ASP A 131 9.07 -2.81 -22.88
N LEU A 132 10.25 -2.36 -22.46
CA LEU A 132 10.48 -0.99 -22.00
C LEU A 132 10.19 0.06 -23.10
N ASN A 133 10.30 -0.30 -24.38
CA ASN A 133 10.04 0.63 -25.47
C ASN A 133 8.56 0.90 -25.69
N LYS A 134 7.69 0.03 -25.16
CA LYS A 134 6.23 0.17 -25.21
C LYS A 134 5.66 0.88 -23.99
N MET A 135 6.50 1.16 -23.00
CA MET A 135 6.09 1.88 -21.81
C MET A 135 5.83 3.35 -22.17
N PRO A 136 4.66 3.90 -21.82
CA PRO A 136 4.43 5.33 -21.86
C PRO A 136 5.50 6.06 -21.06
N LYS A 137 6.04 7.14 -21.66
CA LYS A 137 7.08 7.95 -21.01
C LYS A 137 6.51 8.88 -19.94
N MET A 138 5.22 9.15 -19.99
CA MET A 138 4.51 10.07 -19.10
C MET A 138 3.14 9.49 -18.75
N ALA A 139 2.64 9.91 -17.60
CA ALA A 139 1.30 9.64 -17.13
C ALA A 139 0.75 10.89 -16.44
N LEU A 140 -0.56 11.10 -16.54
CA LEU A 140 -1.27 12.04 -15.68
C LEU A 140 -1.61 11.30 -14.39
N THR A 141 -1.44 11.97 -13.26
CA THR A 141 -1.76 11.41 -11.93
C THR A 141 -2.32 12.49 -11.03
N VAL A 142 -3.23 12.11 -10.14
CA VAL A 142 -3.61 12.95 -9.01
C VAL A 142 -2.37 13.22 -8.15
N GLY A 143 -2.33 14.42 -7.56
CA GLY A 143 -1.24 14.80 -6.66
C GLY A 143 -1.34 14.10 -5.30
N VAL A 144 -0.22 14.08 -4.56
CA VAL A 144 -0.20 13.62 -3.16
C VAL A 144 -1.21 14.40 -2.31
N GLN A 145 -1.38 15.69 -2.57
CA GLN A 145 -2.35 16.52 -1.87
C GLN A 145 -3.79 16.03 -2.04
N ALA A 146 -4.21 15.67 -3.25
CA ALA A 146 -5.55 15.15 -3.51
C ALA A 146 -5.83 13.85 -2.73
N VAL A 147 -4.81 13.00 -2.54
CA VAL A 147 -4.90 11.80 -1.71
C VAL A 147 -5.00 12.17 -0.22
N LEU A 148 -4.21 13.14 0.24
CA LEU A 148 -4.23 13.60 1.64
C LEU A 148 -5.48 14.40 2.01
N GLU A 149 -6.19 14.98 1.05
CA GLU A 149 -7.45 15.69 1.25
C GLU A 149 -8.67 14.75 1.23
N ALA A 150 -8.48 13.46 0.90
CA ALA A 150 -9.54 12.47 1.03
C ALA A 150 -9.97 12.31 2.49
N HIS A 151 -11.23 12.00 2.73
CA HIS A 151 -11.72 11.81 4.10
C HIS A 151 -11.16 10.52 4.73
N GLU A 152 -11.04 9.45 3.93
CA GLU A 152 -10.37 8.20 4.32
C GLU A 152 -9.47 7.69 3.20
N VAL A 153 -8.32 7.11 3.57
CA VAL A 153 -7.40 6.45 2.63
C VAL A 153 -7.20 5.00 3.05
N VAL A 154 -7.39 4.07 2.12
CA VAL A 154 -7.12 2.64 2.32
C VAL A 154 -6.08 2.19 1.31
N THR A 155 -4.88 1.91 1.78
CA THR A 155 -3.77 1.46 0.93
C THR A 155 -3.60 -0.04 1.02
N MET A 156 -3.46 -0.70 -0.13
CA MET A 156 -3.22 -2.14 -0.23
C MET A 156 -1.81 -2.44 -0.73
N ILE A 157 -1.08 -3.28 0.00
CA ILE A 157 0.33 -3.57 -0.29
C ILE A 157 0.55 -5.07 -0.16
N THR A 158 0.85 -5.72 -1.28
CA THR A 158 0.97 -7.19 -1.34
C THR A 158 2.25 -7.61 -2.04
N GLY A 159 2.96 -8.56 -1.43
CA GLY A 159 4.11 -9.24 -1.99
C GLY A 159 5.47 -8.68 -1.55
N PRO A 160 6.53 -9.51 -1.65
CA PRO A 160 7.84 -9.21 -1.04
C PRO A 160 8.56 -8.06 -1.75
N HIS A 161 8.31 -7.88 -3.04
CA HIS A 161 8.85 -6.80 -3.86
C HIS A 161 8.44 -5.39 -3.38
N LYS A 162 7.44 -5.27 -2.49
CA LYS A 162 7.01 -3.99 -1.91
C LYS A 162 7.51 -3.78 -0.47
N ALA A 163 8.17 -4.77 0.13
CA ALA A 163 8.52 -4.75 1.55
C ALA A 163 9.49 -3.60 1.89
N LEU A 164 10.49 -3.36 1.04
CA LEU A 164 11.43 -2.26 1.25
C LEU A 164 10.72 -0.89 1.17
N ALA A 165 9.87 -0.69 0.16
CA ALA A 165 9.10 0.54 0.00
C ALA A 165 8.19 0.77 1.23
N LEU A 166 7.50 -0.27 1.69
CA LEU A 166 6.70 -0.20 2.91
C LEU A 166 7.55 0.17 4.13
N GLN A 167 8.69 -0.47 4.33
CA GLN A 167 9.60 -0.17 5.44
C GLN A 167 10.01 1.30 5.46
N LYS A 168 10.42 1.84 4.31
CA LYS A 168 10.84 3.23 4.17
C LYS A 168 9.73 4.22 4.48
N CYS A 169 8.50 3.89 4.09
CA CYS A 169 7.37 4.78 4.27
C CYS A 169 6.79 4.78 5.69
N ILE A 170 7.16 3.81 6.53
CA ILE A 170 6.51 3.58 7.82
C ILE A 170 7.48 3.76 8.97
N GLU A 171 8.69 3.24 8.82
CA GLU A 171 9.74 3.35 9.82
C GLU A 171 10.68 4.53 9.55
N GLY A 172 10.68 5.04 8.32
CA GLY A 172 11.32 6.31 7.96
C GLY A 172 10.44 7.51 8.28
N GLY A 173 11.05 8.70 8.32
CA GLY A 173 10.28 9.95 8.37
C GLY A 173 9.64 10.28 7.03
N ALA A 174 8.57 11.07 7.07
CA ALA A 174 7.92 11.61 5.87
C ALA A 174 8.95 12.33 4.97
N ASN A 175 9.02 11.93 3.69
CA ASN A 175 9.95 12.48 2.72
C ASN A 175 9.43 12.32 1.27
N HIS A 176 9.93 13.17 0.38
CA HIS A 176 9.47 13.24 -1.02
C HIS A 176 10.06 12.16 -1.95
N ILE A 177 11.08 11.41 -1.50
CA ILE A 177 11.60 10.26 -2.25
C ILE A 177 10.64 9.08 -2.14
N TRP A 178 10.04 8.91 -0.96
CA TRP A 178 9.04 7.91 -0.65
C TRP A 178 7.70 8.60 -0.43
N THR A 179 7.06 9.06 -1.51
CA THR A 179 5.85 9.90 -1.44
C THR A 179 4.72 9.31 -0.59
N PHE A 180 4.59 7.99 -0.55
CA PHE A 180 3.64 7.27 0.30
C PHE A 180 3.84 7.53 1.80
N SER A 181 5.05 7.89 2.25
CA SER A 181 5.34 8.30 3.64
C SER A 181 4.56 9.53 4.09
N SER A 182 4.02 10.32 3.15
CA SER A 182 3.14 11.46 3.47
C SER A 182 1.84 11.04 4.18
N LEU A 183 1.37 9.79 3.99
CA LEU A 183 0.19 9.27 4.71
C LEU A 183 0.39 9.20 6.22
N GLN A 184 1.61 9.28 6.73
CA GLN A 184 1.85 9.44 8.18
C GLN A 184 1.16 10.69 8.75
N MET A 185 0.86 11.67 7.91
CA MET A 185 0.18 12.92 8.29
C MET A 185 -1.35 12.84 8.14
N HIS A 186 -1.87 11.75 7.57
CA HIS A 186 -3.29 11.60 7.29
C HIS A 186 -4.03 11.01 8.49
N LEU A 187 -5.07 11.69 8.98
CA LEU A 187 -5.77 11.31 10.21
C LEU A 187 -6.50 9.96 10.10
N HIS A 188 -6.98 9.62 8.90
CA HIS A 188 -7.78 8.43 8.65
C HIS A 188 -7.17 7.54 7.56
N ALA A 189 -5.88 7.22 7.70
CA ALA A 189 -5.20 6.27 6.82
C ALA A 189 -5.25 4.84 7.38
N MET A 190 -5.53 3.87 6.51
CA MET A 190 -5.48 2.44 6.83
C MET A 190 -4.60 1.72 5.83
N ILE A 191 -3.64 0.95 6.32
CA ILE A 191 -2.75 0.18 5.46
C ILE A 191 -3.07 -1.31 5.62
N VAL A 192 -3.28 -2.00 4.50
CA VAL A 192 -3.62 -3.42 4.45
C VAL A 192 -2.50 -4.14 3.74
N VAL A 193 -1.84 -5.05 4.44
CA VAL A 193 -0.64 -5.75 3.97
C VAL A 193 -0.82 -7.27 4.01
N ASP A 194 -0.15 -7.99 3.13
CA ASP A 194 0.10 -9.43 3.34
C ASP A 194 1.39 -9.63 4.15
N GLU A 195 1.64 -10.87 4.59
CA GLU A 195 2.83 -11.19 5.38
C GLU A 195 4.12 -10.89 4.60
N ASP A 196 4.16 -11.21 3.30
CA ASP A 196 5.31 -10.97 2.44
C ASP A 196 5.69 -9.48 2.33
N ALA A 197 4.72 -8.58 2.32
CA ALA A 197 4.99 -7.14 2.33
C ALA A 197 5.65 -6.66 3.64
N THR A 198 5.62 -7.46 4.71
CA THR A 198 6.20 -7.07 6.02
C THR A 198 7.63 -7.56 6.23
N LEU A 199 8.24 -8.26 5.26
CA LEU A 199 9.55 -8.91 5.43
C LEU A 199 10.70 -7.97 5.84
N GLU A 200 10.63 -6.69 5.45
CA GLU A 200 11.65 -5.68 5.78
C GLU A 200 11.29 -4.86 7.05
N LEU A 201 10.09 -5.04 7.61
CA LEU A 201 9.68 -4.34 8.84
C LEU A 201 10.37 -4.91 10.07
N GLN A 202 10.66 -4.06 11.05
CA GLN A 202 11.16 -4.50 12.33
C GLN A 202 10.08 -5.31 13.07
N ALA A 203 10.51 -6.39 13.74
CA ALA A 203 9.58 -7.26 14.48
C ALA A 203 8.74 -6.49 15.52
N LYS A 204 9.27 -5.42 16.11
CA LYS A 204 8.49 -4.54 17.03
C LYS A 204 7.35 -3.83 16.30
N THR A 205 7.56 -3.36 15.07
CA THR A 205 6.57 -2.65 14.25
C THR A 205 5.41 -3.59 13.92
N VAL A 206 5.71 -4.82 13.49
CA VAL A 206 4.71 -5.85 13.18
C VAL A 206 3.94 -6.24 14.44
N LYS A 207 4.62 -6.44 15.58
CA LYS A 207 4.00 -6.83 16.85
C LYS A 207 3.09 -5.75 17.43
N VAL A 208 3.51 -4.48 17.44
CA VAL A 208 2.67 -3.36 17.92
C VAL A 208 1.40 -3.25 17.08
N SER A 209 1.53 -3.38 15.76
CA SER A 209 0.39 -3.36 14.83
C SER A 209 -0.56 -4.53 15.08
N THR A 210 -0.01 -5.72 15.32
CA THR A 210 -0.79 -6.92 15.66
C THR A 210 -1.43 -6.82 17.05
N ALA A 211 -0.80 -6.14 18.01
CA ALA A 211 -1.30 -5.97 19.37
C ALA A 211 -2.40 -4.89 19.48
N ALA A 212 -2.32 -3.82 18.69
CA ALA A 212 -3.39 -2.82 18.56
C ALA A 212 -4.74 -3.45 18.11
N LYS A 213 -4.72 -4.64 17.51
CA LYS A 213 -5.89 -5.49 17.22
C LYS A 213 -6.67 -5.95 18.46
N GLN A 214 -5.98 -6.24 19.57
CA GLN A 214 -6.56 -6.87 20.75
C GLN A 214 -7.09 -5.85 21.76
N ALA A 215 -6.55 -4.62 21.74
CA ALA A 215 -6.85 -3.60 22.73
C ALA A 215 -7.93 -2.59 22.29
N PHE A 216 -8.13 -2.37 20.98
CA PHE A 216 -8.90 -1.22 20.51
C PHE A 216 -10.23 -1.62 19.84
N GLY A 217 -11.27 -1.70 20.66
CA GLY A 217 -12.67 -1.61 20.23
C GLY A 217 -13.16 -0.18 20.04
N ASP A 218 -12.31 0.82 20.33
CA ASP A 218 -12.59 2.26 20.19
C ASP A 218 -11.77 2.86 19.01
N PRO A 219 -12.43 3.37 17.96
CA PRO A 219 -11.77 4.00 16.81
C PRO A 219 -10.87 5.18 17.16
N ALA A 220 -11.09 5.88 18.28
CA ALA A 220 -10.30 7.06 18.67
C ALA A 220 -8.92 6.74 19.27
N LEU A 221 -8.64 5.47 19.57
CA LEU A 221 -7.37 5.03 20.18
C LEU A 221 -6.45 4.29 19.20
N ILE A 222 -6.81 4.24 17.92
CA ILE A 222 -6.02 3.62 16.85
C ILE A 222 -4.89 4.58 16.45
N PRO A 223 -3.61 4.18 16.47
CA PRO A 223 -2.54 5.04 15.97
C PRO A 223 -2.74 5.36 14.47
N PRO A 224 -2.29 6.54 13.99
CA PRO A 224 -2.63 7.06 12.65
C PRO A 224 -2.12 6.18 11.48
N VAL A 225 -1.23 5.23 11.75
CA VAL A 225 -0.75 4.25 10.79
C VAL A 225 -0.97 2.86 11.37
N TYR A 226 -2.02 2.19 10.90
CA TYR A 226 -2.42 0.87 11.38
C TYR A 226 -2.42 -0.16 10.24
N PHE A 227 -1.83 -1.34 10.51
CA PHE A 227 -1.77 -2.46 9.57
C PHE A 227 -2.81 -3.53 9.89
N LYS A 228 -3.56 -3.99 8.87
CA LYS A 228 -4.29 -5.26 8.96
C LYS A 228 -3.72 -6.28 7.98
N SER A 229 -3.49 -7.52 8.43
CA SER A 229 -3.19 -8.64 7.53
C SER A 229 -4.41 -8.91 6.64
N ILE A 230 -4.18 -9.15 5.35
CA ILE A 230 -5.26 -9.38 4.37
C ILE A 230 -6.12 -10.60 4.75
N GLU A 231 -5.52 -11.65 5.31
CA GLU A 231 -6.17 -12.87 5.79
C GLU A 231 -7.06 -12.58 7.01
N GLN A 232 -6.62 -11.69 7.89
CA GLN A 232 -7.35 -11.31 9.08
C GLN A 232 -8.50 -10.33 8.78
N VAL A 233 -8.32 -9.45 7.80
CA VAL A 233 -9.42 -8.63 7.25
C VAL A 233 -10.48 -9.52 6.61
N ALA A 234 -10.06 -10.50 5.82
CA ALA A 234 -10.97 -11.47 5.21
C ALA A 234 -11.74 -12.27 6.28
N SER A 235 -11.04 -12.74 7.32
CA SER A 235 -11.66 -13.55 8.38
C SER A 235 -12.60 -12.76 9.29
N SER A 236 -12.21 -11.57 9.74
CA SER A 236 -13.00 -10.72 10.67
C SER A 236 -14.28 -10.14 10.07
N GLN A 237 -14.43 -10.21 8.75
CA GLN A 237 -15.57 -9.67 8.02
C GLN A 237 -16.41 -10.78 7.36
N GLY A 238 -16.16 -12.05 7.69
CA GLY A 238 -16.90 -13.19 7.14
C GLY A 238 -16.57 -13.53 5.68
N PHE A 239 -15.47 -13.01 5.14
CA PHE A 239 -14.98 -13.25 3.77
C PHE A 239 -13.93 -14.36 3.69
N GLY A 240 -13.91 -15.30 4.64
CA GLY A 240 -13.03 -16.46 4.59
C GLY A 240 -13.38 -17.36 3.40
N HIS A 241 -12.77 -17.12 2.24
CA HIS A 241 -12.74 -18.09 1.15
C HIS A 241 -11.30 -18.37 0.74
N SER A 242 -10.91 -19.61 1.03
CA SER A 242 -9.81 -20.42 0.49
C SER A 242 -8.89 -19.74 -0.53
N LEU A 243 -7.78 -19.18 -0.06
CA LEU A 243 -6.54 -19.29 -0.84
C LEU A 243 -6.20 -20.79 -0.96
N PRO A 244 -5.64 -21.26 -2.09
CA PRO A 244 -5.31 -22.68 -2.27
C PRO A 244 -4.46 -23.16 -1.11
N SER A 245 -4.81 -24.33 -0.57
CA SER A 245 -4.19 -25.01 0.57
C SER A 245 -2.66 -25.00 0.52
N GLU A 246 -2.04 -25.06 1.70
CA GLU A 246 -0.60 -25.02 2.04
C GLU A 246 0.37 -25.69 1.04
N GLU A 247 -0.11 -26.64 0.25
CA GLU A 247 0.59 -27.34 -0.83
C GLU A 247 1.08 -26.41 -1.97
N LEU A 248 0.32 -25.36 -2.32
CA LEU A 248 0.78 -24.37 -3.32
C LEU A 248 1.83 -23.41 -2.74
N PHE A 249 1.77 -23.16 -1.44
CA PHE A 249 2.72 -22.34 -0.68
C PHE A 249 4.09 -23.02 -0.58
N LEU A 250 4.13 -24.34 -0.31
CA LEU A 250 5.37 -25.11 -0.29
C LEU A 250 6.04 -25.16 -1.67
N LYS A 251 5.26 -25.38 -2.74
CA LYS A 251 5.77 -25.35 -4.12
C LYS A 251 6.43 -24.02 -4.52
N LYS A 252 5.87 -22.89 -4.06
CA LYS A 252 6.43 -21.56 -4.33
C LYS A 252 7.72 -21.31 -3.55
N ARG A 253 7.79 -21.78 -2.31
CA ARG A 253 8.97 -21.67 -1.43
C ARG A 253 10.16 -22.45 -1.99
N ASP A 254 9.93 -23.64 -2.52
CA ASP A 254 10.97 -24.46 -3.17
C ASP A 254 11.45 -23.84 -4.49
N SER A 255 10.55 -23.24 -5.28
CA SER A 255 10.92 -22.59 -6.56
C SER A 255 11.74 -21.31 -6.41
N VAL A 256 11.68 -20.64 -5.25
CA VAL A 256 12.47 -19.43 -4.95
C VAL A 256 13.87 -19.79 -4.39
N LEU A 257 14.05 -21.00 -3.87
CA LEU A 257 15.34 -21.51 -3.40
C LEU A 257 16.25 -22.02 -4.53
N GLU A 258 15.70 -22.52 -5.64
CA GLU A 258 16.48 -22.87 -6.84
C GLU A 258 16.56 -21.69 -7.84
N LYS A 259 17.49 -20.77 -7.59
CA LYS A 259 18.32 -20.03 -8.58
C LYS A 259 19.06 -18.83 -7.96
N LEU A 260 19.62 -19.02 -6.76
CA LEU A 260 20.67 -18.16 -6.23
C LEU A 260 22.01 -18.89 -6.38
N ASP A 261 22.53 -18.96 -7.60
CA ASP A 261 23.95 -19.24 -7.82
C ASP A 261 24.76 -17.98 -7.48
N SER A 262 24.85 -17.71 -6.18
CA SER A 262 25.80 -16.74 -5.66
C SER A 262 27.23 -17.29 -5.88
N PRO A 263 28.18 -16.49 -6.38
CA PRO A 263 29.58 -16.92 -6.51
C PRO A 263 30.08 -17.41 -5.15
N LYS A 264 30.46 -18.70 -5.07
CA LYS A 264 31.00 -19.29 -3.85
C LYS A 264 32.36 -18.64 -3.55
N SER A 265 32.50 -18.10 -2.34
CA SER A 265 33.77 -17.63 -1.81
C SER A 265 34.82 -18.74 -1.95
N PRO A 266 36.06 -18.45 -2.40
CA PRO A 266 37.11 -19.46 -2.43
C PRO A 266 37.33 -20.01 -1.01
N PRO A 267 37.63 -21.32 -0.86
CA PRO A 267 37.83 -21.92 0.46
C PRO A 267 38.99 -21.22 1.17
N ALA A 268 38.77 -20.91 2.45
CA ALA A 268 39.73 -20.19 3.29
C ALA A 268 41.10 -20.88 3.25
N LYS A 269 42.11 -20.18 2.75
CA LYS A 269 43.51 -20.52 3.03
C LYS A 269 43.70 -20.46 4.54
N THR A 270 44.36 -21.45 5.11
CA THR A 270 44.76 -21.51 6.51
C THR A 270 45.50 -20.22 6.90
N PHE A 271 44.78 -19.28 7.51
CA PHE A 271 45.38 -18.11 8.13
C PHE A 271 46.03 -18.58 9.42
N PHE A 272 47.35 -18.44 9.52
CA PHE A 272 48.07 -18.52 10.78
C PHE A 272 47.45 -17.51 11.75
N ALA A 273 46.82 -18.00 12.81
CA ALA A 273 46.29 -17.15 13.86
C ALA A 273 47.47 -16.51 14.62
N PRO A 274 47.49 -15.18 14.83
CA PRO A 274 48.43 -14.58 15.76
C PRO A 274 48.11 -15.05 17.20
N PRO A 275 49.11 -15.22 18.07
CA PRO A 275 48.89 -15.67 19.45
C PRO A 275 48.02 -14.68 20.21
N LYS A 276 47.07 -15.21 20.99
CA LYS A 276 46.16 -14.42 21.83
C LYS A 276 46.96 -13.66 22.90
N PRO A 277 46.72 -12.35 23.10
CA PRO A 277 47.35 -11.63 24.20
C PRO A 277 46.81 -12.12 25.56
N GLU A 278 47.71 -12.41 26.50
CA GLU A 278 47.38 -12.68 27.90
C GLU A 278 46.84 -11.40 28.56
N LEU A 279 45.56 -11.41 28.93
CA LEU A 279 44.93 -10.36 29.70
C LEU A 279 45.25 -10.54 31.19
N THR A 280 46.39 -10.01 31.64
CA THR A 280 46.68 -9.88 33.07
C THR A 280 45.85 -8.73 33.65
N ARG A 281 44.80 -9.07 34.40
CA ARG A 281 43.93 -8.10 35.07
C ARG A 281 44.74 -7.33 36.14
N GLN A 282 45.07 -6.07 35.90
CA GLN A 282 45.56 -5.18 36.95
C GLN A 282 44.41 -4.88 37.92
N ILE A 283 44.62 -5.21 39.19
CA ILE A 283 43.70 -4.88 40.28
C ILE A 283 43.84 -3.39 40.57
N THR A 284 42.81 -2.60 40.30
CA THR A 284 42.73 -1.21 40.76
C THR A 284 42.62 -1.20 42.29
N PRO A 285 43.44 -0.45 43.04
CA PRO A 285 43.30 -0.34 44.49
C PRO A 285 41.94 0.27 44.85
N GLY A 286 41.28 -0.28 45.87
CA GLY A 286 40.04 0.26 46.42
C GLY A 286 40.23 1.67 47.00
N PRO A 287 39.14 2.47 47.10
CA PRO A 287 39.22 3.85 47.57
C PRO A 287 39.71 3.93 49.02
N VAL A 288 40.66 4.83 49.27
CA VAL A 288 41.20 5.15 50.60
C VAL A 288 40.23 6.09 51.32
N PRO A 289 39.76 5.79 52.55
CA PRO A 289 38.90 6.68 53.30
C PRO A 289 39.66 7.91 53.82
N ILE A 290 39.08 9.09 53.59
CA ILE A 290 39.60 10.39 54.04
C ILE A 290 39.10 10.65 55.47
N PRO A 291 39.95 11.02 56.45
CA PRO A 291 39.51 11.34 57.80
C PRO A 291 38.73 12.65 57.84
N CYS A 292 37.58 12.64 58.49
CA CYS A 292 36.78 13.81 58.83
C CYS A 292 37.38 14.45 60.09
N THR A 293 38.08 15.58 59.97
CA THR A 293 38.44 16.41 61.12
C THR A 293 37.33 17.44 61.33
N ARG A 294 36.58 17.27 62.43
CA ARG A 294 35.85 18.34 63.09
C ARG A 294 36.79 18.97 64.12
N GLU A 295 37.12 20.24 63.92
CA GLU A 295 37.18 21.32 64.91
C GLU A 295 37.17 22.66 64.16
#